data_AF-A0A970LK60-F1
#
_entry.id   AF-A0A970LK60-F1
#
_cell.length_a   1.000
_cell.length_b   1.000
_cell.length_c   1.000
_cell.angle_alpha   90.00
_cell.angle_beta   90.00
_cell.angle_gamma   90.00
#
_symmetry.space_group_name_H-M   'P 1'
#
loop_
_entity.id
_entity.type
_entity.pdbx_description
1 polymer ?
#
loop_
_entity_poly.entity_id
_entity_poly.type
_entity_poly.pdbx_seq_one_letter_code
_entity_poly.pdbx_strand_id
1 'polypeptide(L)' 'MNWADILVFILGAFLILSVALQEAQDNIKDAFSGSKSDLFKDKKVRGIELFLMRATFVIAILFVGMIFVTLFLHSR' A
#
# COMPACT_ATOMS: atom_id res chain seq x y z
N MET A 1 -18.37 5.05 18.91
CA MET A 1 -18.05 4.38 17.64
C MET A 1 -18.96 4.98 16.58
N ASN A 2 -18.43 5.92 15.83
CA ASN A 2 -19.15 6.61 14.76
C ASN A 2 -19.06 5.80 13.47
N TRP A 3 -19.90 6.14 12.48
CA TRP A 3 -19.88 5.53 11.15
C TRP A 3 -18.50 5.62 10.48
N ALA A 4 -17.72 6.67 10.79
CA ALA A 4 -16.37 6.86 10.27
C ALA A 4 -15.37 5.81 10.82
N ASP A 5 -15.54 5.36 12.06
CA ASP A 5 -14.70 4.32 12.67
C ASP A 5 -14.90 2.97 11.97
N ILE A 6 -16.15 2.65 11.61
CA ILE A 6 -16.52 1.44 10.86
C ILE A 6 -15.88 1.47 9.47
N LEU A 7 -15.90 2.63 8.79
CA LEU A 7 -15.27 2.81 7.49
C LEU A 7 -13.76 2.62 7.53
N VAL A 8 -13.08 3.17 8.54
CA VAL A 8 -11.63 2.98 8.74
C VAL A 8 -11.32 1.50 8.96
N PHE A 9 -12.13 0.80 9.73
CA PHE A 9 -11.95 -0.64 9.96
C PHE A 9 -12.05 -1.45 8.65
N ILE A 10 -13.05 -1.17 7.82
CA ILE A 10 -13.23 -1.82 6.51
C ILE A 10 -12.07 -1.47 5.56
N LEU A 11 -11.68 -0.20 5.48
CA LEU A 11 -10.56 0.27 4.66
C LEU A 11 -9.25 -0.41 5.08
N GLY A 12 -9.01 -0.56 6.38
CA GLY A 12 -7.84 -1.24 6.91
C GLY A 12 -7.79 -2.71 6.51
N ALA A 13 -8.90 -3.44 6.64
CA ALA A 13 -8.98 -4.83 6.19
C ALA A 13 -8.71 -4.96 4.67
N PHE A 14 -9.26 -4.05 3.87
CA PHE A 14 -9.06 -4.05 2.42
C PHE A 14 -7.61 -3.72 2.01
N LEU A 15 -6.97 -2.82 2.76
CA LEU A 15 -5.57 -2.46 2.56
C LEU A 15 -4.66 -3.66 2.88
N ILE A 16 -4.89 -4.37 3.99
CA ILE A 16 -4.14 -5.58 4.35
C ILE A 16 -4.26 -6.63 3.24
N LEU A 17 -5.49 -6.90 2.77
CA LEU A 17 -5.70 -7.85 1.66
C LEU A 17 -5.00 -7.40 0.38
N SER A 18 -5.05 -6.11 0.05
CA SER A 18 -4.40 -5.57 -1.15
C SER A 18 -2.88 -5.68 -1.08
N VAL A 19 -2.28 -5.45 0.08
CA VAL A 19 -0.83 -5.61 0.30
C VAL A 19 -0.42 -7.07 0.29
N ALA A 20 -1.21 -7.96 0.91
CA ALA A 20 -0.92 -9.39 0.94
C ALA A 20 -0.98 -10.04 -0.46
N LEU A 21 -1.77 -9.46 -1.38
CA LEU A 21 -1.86 -9.89 -2.77
C LEU A 21 -0.74 -9.34 -3.67
N GLN A 22 0.02 -8.33 -3.22
CA GLN A 22 1.17 -7.85 -3.97
C GLN A 22 2.33 -8.83 -3.81
N GLU A 23 2.79 -9.41 -4.92
CA GLU A 23 3.98 -10.24 -4.89
C GLU A 23 5.21 -9.39 -4.53
N ALA A 24 6.03 -9.90 -3.61
CA ALA A 24 7.34 -9.30 -3.34
C ALA A 24 8.26 -9.61 -4.53
N GLN A 25 8.47 -8.64 -5.42
CA GLN A 25 9.38 -8.79 -6.57
C GLN A 25 10.86 -8.98 -6.20
N ASP A 26 11.22 -9.01 -4.93
CA ASP A 26 12.61 -9.08 -4.51
C ASP A 26 13.14 -10.52 -4.60
N ASN A 27 13.83 -10.78 -5.72
CA ASN A 27 14.81 -11.84 -5.80
C ASN A 27 15.82 -11.65 -4.66
N ILE A 28 15.69 -12.45 -3.60
CA ILE A 28 16.55 -12.45 -2.40
C ILE A 28 18.05 -12.45 -2.77
N LYS A 29 18.40 -13.03 -3.91
CA LYS A 29 19.77 -13.06 -4.46
C LYS A 29 20.32 -11.68 -4.83
N ASP A 30 19.48 -10.72 -5.18
CA ASP A 30 19.85 -9.35 -5.55
C ASP A 30 20.05 -8.42 -4.36
N ALA A 31 19.42 -8.72 -3.21
CA ALA A 31 19.58 -7.95 -1.98
C ALA A 31 20.94 -8.20 -1.27
N PHE A 32 21.58 -9.34 -1.55
CA PHE A 32 22.87 -9.73 -0.94
C PHE A 32 24.08 -9.64 -1.90
N SER A 33 23.90 -9.31 -3.18
CA SER A 33 24.96 -9.50 -4.19
C SER A 33 25.94 -8.34 -4.37
N GLY A 34 25.74 -7.18 -3.72
CA GLY A 34 26.75 -6.10 -3.60
C GLY A 34 27.41 -5.62 -4.90
N SER A 35 26.85 -5.92 -6.07
CA SER A 35 27.56 -5.79 -7.36
C SER A 35 26.69 -5.10 -8.41
N LYS A 36 26.98 -3.81 -8.61
CA LYS A 36 26.85 -3.03 -9.87
C LYS A 36 25.97 -3.63 -10.97
N SER A 37 24.64 -3.56 -10.80
CA SER A 37 23.70 -3.67 -11.93
C SER A 37 22.45 -2.82 -11.65
N ASP A 38 22.68 -1.54 -11.32
CA ASP A 38 21.62 -0.57 -10.98
C ASP A 38 21.04 0.16 -12.20
N LEU A 39 21.62 0.04 -13.39
CA LEU A 39 21.18 0.86 -14.54
C LEU A 39 20.08 0.25 -15.43
N PHE A 40 19.70 -1.02 -15.19
CA PHE A 40 18.61 -1.69 -15.91
C PHE A 40 17.68 -2.52 -15.01
N LYS A 41 17.78 -2.34 -13.69
CA LYS A 41 16.99 -3.06 -12.68
C LYS A 41 15.60 -2.50 -12.48
N ASP A 42 15.38 -1.22 -12.79
CA ASP A 42 14.05 -0.62 -12.94
C ASP A 42 13.39 -1.17 -14.22
N LYS A 43 13.08 -2.46 -14.23
CA LYS A 43 12.10 -2.98 -15.16
C LYS A 43 10.79 -2.33 -14.78
N LYS A 44 10.35 -1.41 -15.64
CA LYS A 44 9.03 -0.78 -15.56
C LYS A 44 8.00 -1.82 -15.13
N VAL A 45 7.44 -1.65 -13.94
CA VAL A 45 6.32 -2.47 -13.46
C VAL A 45 5.20 -2.33 -14.51
N ARG A 46 4.77 -3.44 -15.10
CA ARG A 46 3.80 -3.47 -16.21
C ARG A 46 2.67 -4.43 -15.89
N GLY A 47 1.50 -4.15 -16.45
CA GLY A 47 0.32 -4.99 -16.30
C GLY A 47 -0.46 -4.72 -15.02
N ILE A 48 -1.04 -5.78 -14.46
CA ILE A 48 -1.94 -5.75 -13.30
C ILE A 48 -1.21 -5.30 -12.03
N GLU A 49 0.08 -5.57 -11.92
CA GLU A 49 0.91 -5.23 -10.77
C GLU A 49 1.08 -3.71 -10.59
N LEU A 50 1.23 -2.96 -11.68
CA LEU A 50 1.27 -1.49 -11.63
C LEU A 50 -0.09 -0.91 -11.18
N PHE A 51 -1.18 -1.52 -11.61
CA PHE A 51 -2.52 -1.14 -11.17
C PHE A 51 -2.70 -1.44 -9.68
N LEU A 52 -2.32 -2.63 -9.22
CA LEU A 52 -2.46 -3.04 -7.82
C LEU A 52 -1.61 -2.17 -6.88
N MET A 53 -0.38 -1.83 -7.29
CA MET A 53 0.50 -0.92 -6.56
C MET A 53 -0.11 0.49 -6.45
N ARG A 54 -0.60 1.06 -7.56
CA ARG A 54 -1.26 2.38 -7.54
C ARG A 54 -2.56 2.38 -6.76
N ALA A 55 -3.38 1.35 -6.91
CA ALA A 55 -4.62 1.20 -6.16
C ALA A 55 -4.35 1.15 -4.66
N THR A 56 -3.36 0.36 -4.24
CA THR A 56 -2.97 0.26 -2.82
C THR A 56 -2.39 1.56 -2.29
N PHE A 57 -1.63 2.29 -3.10
CA PHE A 57 -1.14 3.61 -2.74
C PHE A 57 -2.29 4.60 -2.49
N VAL A 58 -3.30 4.62 -3.37
CA VAL A 58 -4.50 5.45 -3.21
C VAL A 58 -5.29 5.04 -1.96
N ILE A 59 -5.47 3.73 -1.73
CA ILE A 59 -6.17 3.20 -0.55
C ILE A 59 -5.40 3.58 0.74
N ALA A 60 -4.07 3.55 0.73
CA ALA A 60 -3.25 3.95 1.86
C ALA A 60 -3.41 5.44 2.19
N ILE A 61 -3.40 6.32 1.18
CA ILE A 61 -3.64 7.75 1.38
C ILE A 61 -5.05 7.99 1.95
N LEU A 62 -6.07 7.31 1.40
CA LEU A 62 -7.45 7.41 1.89
C LEU A 62 -7.58 6.91 3.34
N PHE A 63 -6.91 5.83 3.69
CA PHE A 63 -6.91 5.29 5.05
C PHE A 63 -6.32 6.30 6.05
N VAL A 64 -5.15 6.87 5.73
CA VAL A 64 -4.52 7.91 6.56
C VAL A 64 -5.40 9.15 6.65
N GLY A 65 -5.97 9.61 5.54
CA GLY A 65 -6.90 10.75 5.52
C GLY A 65 -8.13 10.53 6.41
N MET A 66 -8.72 9.33 6.36
CA MET A 66 -9.87 9.01 7.20
C MET A 66 -9.52 8.93 8.69
N ILE A 67 -8.31 8.51 9.06
CA ILE A 67 -7.87 8.58 10.48
C ILE A 67 -7.91 10.01 11.01
N PHE A 68 -7.50 11.00 10.20
CA PHE A 68 -7.61 12.40 10.61
C PHE A 68 -9.07 12.86 10.72
N VAL A 69 -9.94 12.39 9.83
CA VAL A 69 -11.38 12.68 9.89
C VAL A 69 -12.01 12.07 11.15
N THR A 70 -11.69 10.82 11.49
CA THR A 70 -12.21 10.20 12.71
C THR A 70 -11.70 10.91 13.95
N LEU A 71 -10.41 11.28 13.99
CA LEU A 71 -9.83 12.06 15.08
C LEU A 71 -10.55 13.40 15.26
N PHE A 72 -10.78 14.14 14.17
CA PHE A 72 -11.47 15.42 14.23
C PHE A 72 -12.94 15.29 14.66
N LEU A 73 -13.64 14.26 14.18
CA LEU A 73 -15.04 14.00 14.53
C LEU A 73 -15.19 13.56 16.00
N HIS A 74 -14.21 12.83 16.54
CA HIS A 74 -14.21 12.38 17.94
C HIS A 74 -13.74 13.46 18.91
N SER A 75 -12.90 14.39 18.46
CA SER A 75 -12.39 15.50 19.27
C SER A 75 -13.37 16.67 19.41
N ARG A 76 -14.58 16.56 18.86
CA ARG A 76 -15.72 17.46 19.09
C ARG A 76 -16.78 16.77 19.94
#